data_AF-A0AAI8MP35-F1
#
_entry.id   AF-A0AAI8MP35-F1
#
_cell.length_a   1.000
_cell.length_b   1.000
_cell.length_c   1.000
_cell.angle_alpha   90.00
_cell.angle_beta   90.00
_cell.angle_gamma   90.00
#
_symmetry.space_group_name_H-M   'P 1'
#
loop_
_entity.id
_entity.type
_entity.pdbx_description
1 polymer ?
#
loop_
_entity_poly.entity_id
_entity_poly.type
_entity_poly.pdbx_seq_one_letter_code
_entity_poly.pdbx_strand_id
1 'polypeptide(L)'
;MDLNRACTPLLEIVSEPDMRSSDEAIAYLKKLHSIVRFLGISDANMQEGSFRCDANVSIRPRGDSRLYTRVEIKNLNSFKFIQKAIEYEVERQIEAWEDGKYESQVVQETRLFDTAKGVTRSMRGKEEAADYRYFPDPDLLPVFIDEELMKQGKQIPEMPDEKAQRYVKDFGIKPYDAGVLTSSLELTKYFESMLDFGASAKGSLTWLTTELLGRLKGENTLQTCGIDSATLATLVKRIDEGKISGKSGKEILDVLVENRGGDVDSLIDSMGLAQVNDDGAILAAIDSVLSANPDKVAEFKSGKDKLFGFFVGQVMKASKGANPARVNELLKEKLQ
;
A
#
# COMPACT_ATOMS: atom_id res chain seq x y z
N MET A 1 -35.51 -2.49 -19.28
CA MET A 1 -34.26 -3.26 -19.49
C MET A 1 -33.22 -2.26 -19.96
N ASP A 2 -32.15 -2.09 -19.20
CA ASP A 2 -31.03 -1.21 -19.57
C ASP A 2 -29.94 -2.08 -20.24
N LEU A 3 -29.49 -1.69 -21.44
CA LEU A 3 -28.51 -2.41 -22.25
C LEU A 3 -27.14 -1.72 -22.33
N ASN A 4 -26.91 -0.65 -21.56
CA ASN A 4 -25.66 0.11 -21.61
C ASN A 4 -24.41 -0.73 -21.28
N ARG A 5 -24.58 -1.85 -20.56
CA ARG A 5 -23.51 -2.80 -20.22
C ARG A 5 -23.44 -4.03 -21.13
N ALA A 6 -24.34 -4.15 -22.10
CA ALA A 6 -24.32 -5.28 -23.04
C ALA A 6 -23.02 -5.23 -23.86
N CYS A 7 -22.43 -6.40 -24.13
CA CYS A 7 -21.21 -6.55 -24.94
C CYS A 7 -19.96 -5.86 -24.38
N THR A 8 -19.94 -5.41 -23.11
CA THR A 8 -18.70 -4.96 -22.47
C THR A 8 -17.72 -6.14 -22.41
N PRO A 9 -16.44 -5.99 -22.82
CA PRO A 9 -15.47 -7.07 -22.77
C PRO A 9 -15.31 -7.66 -21.37
N LEU A 10 -15.26 -8.98 -21.28
CA LEU A 10 -15.07 -9.72 -20.03
C LEU A 10 -13.97 -10.76 -20.21
N LEU A 11 -13.22 -11.01 -19.14
CA LEU A 11 -12.28 -12.11 -19.01
C LEU A 11 -12.71 -12.98 -17.83
N GLU A 12 -13.03 -14.24 -18.11
CA GLU A 12 -13.38 -15.22 -17.08
C GLU A 12 -12.12 -16.03 -16.71
N ILE A 13 -11.80 -16.04 -15.42
CA ILE A 13 -10.64 -16.77 -14.88
C ILE A 13 -11.18 -17.80 -13.89
N VAL A 14 -11.10 -19.07 -14.27
CA VAL A 14 -11.52 -20.21 -13.44
C VAL A 14 -10.27 -20.82 -12.81
N SER A 15 -10.20 -20.81 -11.48
CA SER A 15 -9.14 -21.52 -10.75
C SER A 15 -9.46 -23.00 -10.63
N GLU A 16 -8.42 -23.83 -10.59
CA GLU A 16 -8.54 -25.20 -10.09
C GLU A 16 -9.00 -25.22 -8.61
N PRO A 17 -9.66 -26.29 -8.14
CA PRO A 17 -10.18 -26.38 -6.78
C PRO A 17 -9.07 -26.71 -5.77
N ASP A 18 -8.05 -25.85 -5.69
CA ASP A 18 -6.84 -26.07 -4.88
C ASP A 18 -6.86 -25.35 -3.52
N MET A 19 -7.67 -24.29 -3.40
CA MET A 19 -7.83 -23.56 -2.14
C MET A 19 -8.45 -24.47 -1.07
N ARG A 20 -7.93 -24.40 0.16
CA ARG A 20 -8.33 -25.24 1.31
C ARG A 20 -8.91 -24.45 2.48
N SER A 21 -8.90 -23.13 2.41
CA SER A 21 -9.49 -22.25 3.42
C SER A 21 -10.05 -20.97 2.80
N SER A 22 -10.90 -20.27 3.57
CA SER A 22 -11.37 -18.94 3.19
C SER A 22 -10.20 -17.95 3.08
N ASP A 23 -9.20 -18.04 3.95
CA ASP A 23 -8.00 -17.21 3.92
C ASP A 23 -7.18 -17.40 2.64
N GLU A 24 -6.98 -18.65 2.18
CA GLU A 24 -6.32 -18.94 0.91
C GLU A 24 -7.12 -18.38 -0.27
N ALA A 25 -8.45 -18.48 -0.25
CA ALA A 25 -9.30 -17.91 -1.29
C ALA A 25 -9.19 -16.39 -1.36
N ILE A 26 -9.15 -15.71 -0.20
CA ILE A 26 -8.92 -14.27 -0.15
C ILE A 26 -7.52 -13.90 -0.61
N ALA A 27 -6.49 -14.67 -0.22
CA ALA A 27 -5.12 -14.44 -0.67
C ALA A 27 -5.00 -14.56 -2.20
N TYR A 28 -5.59 -15.60 -2.78
CA TYR A 28 -5.67 -15.80 -4.23
C TYR A 28 -6.34 -14.61 -4.92
N LEU A 29 -7.53 -14.22 -4.46
CA LEU A 29 -8.29 -13.13 -5.07
C LEU A 29 -7.58 -11.77 -4.95
N LYS A 30 -6.96 -11.48 -3.80
CA LYS A 30 -6.16 -10.26 -3.62
C LYS A 30 -4.95 -10.24 -4.55
N LYS A 31 -4.28 -11.39 -4.71
CA LYS A 31 -3.14 -11.51 -5.62
C LYS A 31 -3.57 -11.33 -7.08
N LEU A 32 -4.65 -11.98 -7.50
CA LEU A 32 -5.22 -11.83 -8.84
C LEU A 32 -5.64 -10.38 -9.11
N HIS A 33 -6.36 -9.76 -8.19
CA HIS A 33 -6.74 -8.35 -8.26
C HIS A 33 -5.50 -7.45 -8.42
N SER A 34 -4.45 -7.67 -7.62
CA SER A 34 -3.19 -6.94 -7.73
C SER A 34 -2.55 -7.08 -9.13
N ILE A 35 -2.46 -8.30 -9.66
CA ILE A 35 -1.91 -8.57 -11.00
C ILE A 35 -2.71 -7.81 -12.07
N VAL A 36 -4.04 -7.95 -12.07
CA VAL A 36 -4.93 -7.30 -13.06
C VAL A 36 -4.78 -5.78 -13.03
N ARG A 37 -4.71 -5.18 -11.83
CA ARG A 37 -4.48 -3.73 -11.67
C ARG A 37 -3.13 -3.32 -12.23
N PHE A 38 -2.06 -4.05 -11.92
CA PHE A 38 -0.71 -3.73 -12.37
C PHE A 38 -0.51 -3.90 -13.89
N LEU A 39 -1.21 -4.88 -14.49
CA LEU A 39 -1.27 -5.01 -15.95
C LEU A 39 -2.00 -3.85 -16.61
N GLY A 40 -2.84 -3.10 -15.88
CA GLY A 40 -3.61 -1.97 -16.41
C GLY A 40 -4.75 -2.37 -17.34
N ILE A 41 -5.18 -3.65 -17.32
CA ILE A 41 -6.23 -4.18 -18.19
C ILE A 41 -7.65 -3.93 -17.65
N SER A 42 -7.78 -3.69 -16.34
CA SER A 42 -9.05 -3.40 -15.67
C SER A 42 -8.78 -2.59 -14.40
N ASP A 43 -9.74 -1.77 -14.01
CA ASP A 43 -9.73 -1.09 -12.72
C ASP A 43 -10.07 -2.03 -11.55
N ALA A 44 -10.54 -3.25 -11.84
CA ALA A 44 -10.82 -4.32 -10.90
C ALA A 44 -11.63 -3.90 -9.65
N ASN A 45 -12.51 -2.91 -9.77
CA ASN A 45 -13.32 -2.41 -8.68
C ASN A 45 -14.50 -3.36 -8.41
N MET A 46 -14.51 -3.98 -7.22
CA MET A 46 -15.60 -4.88 -6.82
C MET A 46 -16.94 -4.17 -6.58
N GLN A 47 -16.94 -2.92 -6.13
CA GLN A 47 -18.17 -2.16 -5.83
C GLN A 47 -18.91 -1.75 -7.11
N GLU A 48 -18.16 -1.37 -8.14
CA GLU A 48 -18.69 -1.03 -9.47
C GLU A 48 -18.92 -2.29 -10.33
N GLY A 49 -18.42 -3.44 -9.85
CA GLY A 49 -18.64 -4.75 -10.43
C GLY A 49 -17.81 -5.00 -11.70
N SER A 50 -16.64 -4.38 -11.81
CA SER A 50 -15.62 -4.69 -12.82
C SER A 50 -14.64 -5.80 -12.37
N PHE A 51 -14.66 -6.16 -11.09
CA PHE A 51 -14.11 -7.42 -10.57
C PHE A 51 -15.20 -8.19 -9.84
N ARG A 52 -15.48 -9.42 -10.28
CA ARG A 52 -16.53 -10.28 -9.74
C ARG A 52 -15.96 -11.65 -9.43
N CYS A 53 -16.55 -12.30 -8.44
CA CYS A 53 -16.18 -13.65 -8.05
C CYS A 53 -17.43 -14.39 -7.58
N ASP A 54 -17.60 -15.59 -8.11
CA ASP A 54 -18.50 -16.60 -7.58
C ASP A 54 -17.63 -17.68 -6.91
N ALA A 55 -18.02 -18.12 -5.72
CA ALA A 55 -17.23 -19.07 -4.92
C ALA A 55 -17.87 -20.46 -4.95
N ASN A 56 -17.10 -21.48 -5.31
CA ASN A 56 -17.54 -22.87 -5.29
C ASN A 56 -16.99 -23.56 -4.05
N VAL A 57 -17.87 -24.04 -3.17
CA VAL A 57 -17.51 -24.62 -1.87
C VAL A 57 -18.02 -26.04 -1.74
N SER A 58 -17.15 -26.92 -1.28
CA SER A 58 -17.47 -28.30 -0.91
C SER A 58 -16.57 -28.72 0.26
N ILE A 59 -17.08 -29.55 1.15
CA ILE A 59 -16.29 -30.17 2.23
C ILE A 59 -15.98 -31.63 1.92
N ARG A 60 -14.98 -32.19 2.58
CA ARG A 60 -14.71 -33.64 2.57
C ARG A 60 -14.12 -34.11 3.89
N PRO A 61 -14.37 -35.36 4.30
CA PRO A 61 -13.70 -35.96 5.46
C PRO A 61 -12.18 -35.97 5.31
N ARG A 62 -11.47 -35.83 6.43
CA ARG A 62 -10.01 -35.89 6.45
C ARG A 62 -9.53 -37.27 5.94
N GLY A 63 -8.60 -37.26 4.99
CA GLY A 63 -8.05 -38.47 4.37
C GLY A 63 -8.78 -38.90 3.10
N ASP A 64 -9.93 -38.32 2.78
CA ASP A 64 -10.59 -38.54 1.50
C ASP A 64 -10.02 -37.61 0.42
N SER A 65 -9.87 -38.13 -0.79
CA SER A 65 -9.44 -37.40 -1.98
C SER A 65 -10.60 -36.98 -2.88
N ARG A 66 -11.81 -37.52 -2.67
CA ARG A 66 -13.00 -37.21 -3.47
C ARG A 66 -13.43 -35.75 -3.27
N LEU A 67 -13.89 -35.13 -4.35
CA LEU A 67 -14.62 -33.86 -4.30
C LEU A 67 -16.12 -34.18 -4.23
N TYR A 68 -16.77 -33.66 -3.20
CA TYR A 68 -18.19 -33.88 -2.95
C TYR A 68 -19.04 -32.83 -3.67
N THR A 69 -20.34 -32.82 -3.38
CA THR A 69 -21.29 -31.85 -3.93
C THR A 69 -20.78 -30.43 -3.73
N ARG A 70 -20.69 -29.67 -4.84
CA ARG A 70 -20.35 -28.26 -4.80
C ARG A 70 -21.59 -27.40 -4.64
N VAL A 71 -21.45 -26.34 -3.86
CA VAL A 71 -22.41 -25.25 -3.79
C VAL A 71 -21.74 -24.00 -4.33
N GLU A 72 -22.42 -23.33 -5.25
CA GLU A 72 -21.96 -22.10 -5.87
C GLU A 72 -22.57 -20.91 -5.14
N ILE A 73 -21.74 -20.00 -4.61
CA ILE A 73 -22.18 -18.79 -3.94
C ILE A 73 -21.96 -17.59 -4.86
N LYS A 74 -23.03 -16.86 -5.15
CA LYS A 74 -23.03 -15.66 -6.00
C LYS A 74 -23.24 -14.38 -5.22
N ASN A 75 -23.05 -13.26 -5.94
CA ASN A 75 -23.26 -11.88 -5.46
C ASN A 75 -22.32 -11.49 -4.32
N LEU A 76 -21.03 -11.76 -4.51
CA LEU A 76 -19.98 -11.47 -3.54
C LEU A 76 -19.20 -10.20 -3.94
N ASN A 77 -19.62 -9.06 -3.39
CA ASN A 77 -19.12 -7.74 -3.81
C ASN A 77 -17.96 -7.17 -2.96
N SER A 78 -17.40 -7.95 -2.04
CA SER A 78 -16.19 -7.57 -1.31
C SER A 78 -15.42 -8.79 -0.80
N PHE A 79 -14.10 -8.68 -0.65
CA PHE A 79 -13.27 -9.76 -0.07
C PHE A 79 -13.76 -10.20 1.31
N LYS A 80 -14.21 -9.26 2.16
CA LYS A 80 -14.77 -9.59 3.48
C LYS A 80 -16.04 -10.43 3.38
N PHE A 81 -16.91 -10.14 2.41
CA PHE A 81 -18.14 -10.92 2.21
C PHE A 81 -17.86 -12.27 1.57
N ILE A 82 -16.88 -12.37 0.67
CA ILE A 82 -16.42 -13.66 0.12
C ILE A 82 -15.96 -14.56 1.26
N GLN A 83 -15.08 -14.06 2.14
CA GLN A 83 -14.56 -14.81 3.27
C GLN A 83 -15.68 -15.35 4.16
N LYS A 84 -16.57 -14.46 4.61
CA LYS A 84 -17.71 -14.82 5.47
C LYS A 84 -18.67 -15.80 4.81
N ALA A 85 -18.91 -15.65 3.51
CA ALA A 85 -19.80 -16.53 2.78
C ALA A 85 -19.23 -17.94 2.67
N ILE A 86 -17.92 -18.06 2.40
CA ILE A 86 -17.22 -19.36 2.39
C ILE A 86 -17.25 -19.98 3.78
N GLU A 87 -16.92 -19.23 4.83
CA GLU A 87 -16.91 -19.72 6.22
C GLU A 87 -18.29 -20.25 6.64
N TYR A 88 -19.34 -19.46 6.40
CA TYR A 88 -20.71 -19.86 6.69
C TYR A 88 -21.12 -21.12 5.91
N GLU A 89 -20.75 -21.19 4.64
CA GLU A 89 -21.08 -22.34 3.78
C GLU A 89 -20.37 -23.62 4.24
N VAL A 90 -19.10 -23.51 4.64
CA VAL A 90 -18.32 -24.62 5.20
C VAL A 90 -18.98 -25.12 6.49
N GLU A 91 -19.30 -24.22 7.43
CA GLU A 91 -19.99 -24.58 8.68
C GLU A 91 -21.32 -25.29 8.42
N ARG A 92 -22.16 -24.75 7.53
CA ARG A 92 -23.44 -25.37 7.16
C ARG A 92 -23.27 -26.78 6.59
N GLN A 93 -22.27 -26.97 5.74
CA GLN A 93 -22.01 -28.29 5.17
C GLN A 93 -21.47 -29.27 6.21
N ILE A 94 -20.65 -28.81 7.17
CA ILE A 94 -20.15 -29.61 8.29
C ILE A 94 -21.31 -30.07 9.18
N GLU A 95 -22.19 -29.15 9.59
CA GLU A 95 -23.36 -29.46 10.40
C GLU A 95 -24.23 -30.52 9.71
N ALA A 96 -24.50 -30.36 8.40
CA ALA A 96 -25.27 -31.34 7.64
C ALA A 96 -24.59 -32.73 7.59
N TRP A 97 -23.25 -32.76 7.54
CA TRP A 97 -22.48 -33.99 7.58
C TRP A 97 -22.55 -34.68 8.94
N GLU A 98 -22.32 -33.94 10.02
CA GLU A 98 -22.35 -34.45 11.39
C GLU A 98 -23.75 -34.94 11.79
N ASP A 99 -24.81 -34.28 11.29
CA ASP A 99 -26.20 -34.69 11.45
C ASP A 99 -26.61 -35.93 10.63
N GLY A 100 -25.73 -36.42 9.75
CA GLY A 100 -26.04 -37.51 8.81
C GLY A 100 -27.05 -37.13 7.72
N LYS A 101 -27.21 -35.82 7.44
CA LYS A 101 -28.19 -35.28 6.48
C LYS A 101 -27.55 -34.69 5.22
N TYR A 102 -26.23 -34.80 5.06
CA TYR A 102 -25.47 -34.16 3.97
C TYR A 102 -26.07 -34.40 2.58
N GLU A 103 -26.35 -35.65 2.22
CA GLU A 103 -26.91 -36.00 0.90
C GLU A 103 -28.28 -35.37 0.63
N SER A 104 -29.05 -35.09 1.69
CA SER A 104 -30.38 -34.50 1.60
C SER A 104 -30.39 -32.97 1.66
N GLN A 105 -29.40 -32.36 2.32
CA GLN A 105 -29.34 -30.92 2.58
C GLN A 105 -28.30 -30.17 1.73
N VAL A 106 -27.22 -30.84 1.31
CA VAL A 106 -26.17 -30.28 0.48
C VAL A 106 -26.32 -30.84 -0.93
N VAL A 107 -27.13 -30.14 -1.71
CA VAL A 107 -27.38 -30.43 -3.13
C VAL A 107 -26.64 -29.44 -4.01
N GLN A 108 -26.42 -29.79 -5.27
CA GLN A 108 -25.85 -28.84 -6.23
C GLN A 108 -26.86 -27.72 -6.47
N GLU A 109 -26.52 -26.52 -6.02
CA GLU A 109 -27.37 -25.36 -6.16
C GLU A 109 -26.55 -24.07 -6.14
N THR A 110 -27.19 -23.00 -6.62
CA THR A 110 -26.68 -21.65 -6.49
C THR A 110 -27.32 -20.97 -5.27
N ARG A 111 -26.47 -20.38 -4.43
CA ARG A 111 -26.88 -19.63 -3.24
C ARG A 111 -26.44 -18.17 -3.34
N LEU A 112 -27.20 -17.29 -2.72
CA LEU A 112 -26.84 -15.88 -2.55
C LEU A 112 -26.40 -15.63 -1.11
N PHE A 113 -25.38 -14.81 -0.94
CA PHE A 113 -25.00 -14.32 0.38
C PHE A 113 -25.84 -13.09 0.78
N ASP A 114 -26.58 -13.19 1.88
CA ASP A 114 -27.26 -12.05 2.51
C ASP A 114 -26.27 -11.35 3.44
N THR A 115 -25.75 -10.19 3.00
CA THR A 115 -24.74 -9.42 3.75
C THR A 115 -25.25 -8.85 5.06
N ALA A 116 -26.57 -8.61 5.19
CA ALA A 116 -27.17 -8.06 6.40
C ALA A 116 -27.32 -9.12 7.49
N LYS A 117 -27.66 -10.36 7.11
CA LYS A 117 -27.81 -11.47 8.06
C LYS A 117 -26.56 -12.34 8.18
N GLY A 118 -25.62 -12.23 7.26
CA GLY A 118 -24.39 -13.03 7.23
C GLY A 118 -24.64 -14.52 6.90
N VAL A 119 -25.67 -14.83 6.10
CA VAL A 119 -26.07 -16.22 5.78
C VAL A 119 -26.20 -16.44 4.28
N THR A 120 -25.95 -17.66 3.80
CA THR A 120 -26.25 -18.05 2.42
C THR A 120 -27.70 -18.53 2.29
N ARG A 121 -28.41 -18.11 1.24
CA ARG A 121 -29.78 -18.56 0.93
C ARG A 121 -29.82 -19.22 -0.44
N SER A 122 -30.52 -20.34 -0.53
CA SER A 122 -30.82 -20.99 -1.81
C SER A 122 -31.62 -20.06 -2.72
N MET A 123 -31.15 -19.85 -3.95
CA MET A 123 -32.01 -19.34 -5.01
C MET A 123 -32.75 -20.52 -5.59
N ARG A 124 -34.01 -20.72 -5.15
CA ARG A 124 -35.04 -21.61 -5.73
C ARG A 124 -34.52 -22.90 -6.42
N GLY A 125 -34.76 -24.05 -5.78
CA GLY A 125 -34.14 -25.33 -6.14
C GLY A 125 -34.38 -25.88 -7.56
N LYS A 126 -33.35 -26.62 -8.01
CA LYS A 126 -33.21 -27.41 -9.24
C LYS A 126 -33.28 -26.63 -10.55
N GLU A 127 -32.16 -26.02 -10.92
CA GLU A 127 -31.74 -26.06 -12.31
C GLU A 127 -30.92 -27.35 -12.49
N GLU A 128 -31.42 -28.30 -13.30
CA GLU A 128 -30.53 -29.25 -13.96
C GLU A 128 -29.43 -28.45 -14.65
N ALA A 129 -28.22 -29.01 -14.80
CA ALA A 129 -27.13 -28.32 -15.50
C ALA A 129 -27.67 -27.74 -16.82
N ALA A 130 -27.77 -26.41 -16.90
CA ALA A 130 -28.43 -25.78 -18.03
C ALA A 130 -27.71 -26.19 -19.30
N ASP A 131 -28.44 -26.77 -20.25
CA ASP A 131 -27.88 -27.07 -21.56
C ASP A 131 -27.70 -25.76 -22.33
N TYR A 132 -26.51 -25.17 -22.18
CA TYR A 132 -26.11 -23.93 -22.85
C TYR A 132 -25.97 -24.12 -24.36
N ARG A 133 -26.02 -25.37 -24.88
CA ARG A 133 -25.93 -25.70 -26.31
C ARG A 133 -24.76 -25.00 -26.99
N TYR A 134 -23.57 -25.05 -26.38
CA TYR A 134 -22.38 -24.43 -26.93
C TYR A 134 -22.08 -24.98 -28.34
N PHE A 135 -21.89 -24.08 -29.30
CA PHE A 135 -21.40 -24.37 -30.64
C PHE A 135 -20.46 -23.24 -31.08
N PRO A 136 -19.52 -23.48 -32.01
CA PRO A 136 -18.68 -22.42 -32.55
C PRO A 136 -19.52 -21.33 -33.20
N ASP A 137 -19.27 -20.08 -32.83
CA ASP A 137 -19.97 -18.93 -33.39
C ASP A 137 -19.64 -18.80 -34.89
N PRO A 138 -20.62 -18.98 -35.81
CA PRO A 138 -20.39 -18.94 -37.25
C PRO A 138 -20.14 -17.51 -37.77
N ASP A 139 -20.51 -16.49 -37.00
CA ASP A 139 -20.32 -15.08 -37.38
C ASP A 139 -18.89 -14.60 -37.07
N LEU A 140 -18.16 -15.33 -36.22
CA LEU A 140 -16.78 -15.02 -35.84
C LEU A 140 -15.79 -16.00 -36.47
N LEU A 141 -14.87 -15.47 -37.27
CA LEU A 141 -13.74 -16.26 -37.77
C LEU A 141 -12.81 -16.67 -36.61
N PRO A 142 -12.16 -17.85 -36.69
CA PRO A 142 -11.15 -18.24 -35.72
C PRO A 142 -10.03 -17.19 -35.60
N VAL A 143 -9.70 -16.81 -34.37
CA VAL A 143 -8.60 -15.89 -34.07
C VAL A 143 -7.27 -16.67 -34.07
N PHE A 144 -6.33 -16.28 -34.93
CA PHE A 144 -4.97 -16.82 -34.94
C PHE A 144 -4.03 -15.86 -34.22
N ILE A 145 -3.27 -16.37 -33.25
CA ILE A 145 -2.25 -15.62 -32.51
C ILE A 145 -0.90 -15.99 -33.10
N ASP A 146 -0.32 -15.10 -33.92
CA ASP A 146 1.00 -15.33 -34.52
C ASP A 146 2.15 -15.08 -33.54
N GLU A 147 3.38 -15.43 -33.96
CA GLU A 147 4.57 -15.29 -33.13
C GLU A 147 4.88 -13.84 -32.76
N GLU A 148 4.55 -12.89 -33.64
CA GLU A 148 4.83 -11.47 -33.41
C GLU A 148 3.87 -10.90 -32.36
N LEU A 149 2.58 -11.18 -32.47
CA LEU A 149 1.57 -10.83 -31.47
C LEU A 149 1.89 -11.50 -30.12
N MET A 150 2.31 -12.76 -30.13
CA MET A 150 2.74 -13.46 -28.92
C MET A 150 3.97 -12.80 -28.28
N LYS A 151 4.93 -12.35 -29.08
CA LYS A 151 6.13 -11.64 -28.60
C LYS A 151 5.77 -10.28 -28.00
N GLN A 152 4.83 -9.56 -28.61
CA GLN A 152 4.30 -8.31 -28.05
C GLN A 152 3.54 -8.55 -26.74
N GLY A 153 2.70 -9.58 -26.68
CA GLY A 153 1.95 -9.95 -25.47
C GLY A 153 2.83 -10.39 -24.29
N LYS A 154 4.09 -10.80 -24.56
CA LYS A 154 5.09 -11.10 -23.53
C LYS A 154 5.78 -9.87 -22.94
N GLN A 155 5.57 -8.67 -23.50
CA GLN A 155 6.08 -7.42 -22.94
C GLN A 155 5.22 -6.96 -21.75
N ILE A 156 5.24 -7.77 -20.69
CA ILE A 156 4.48 -7.54 -19.47
C ILE A 156 5.27 -6.57 -18.58
N PRO A 157 4.63 -5.53 -18.00
CA PRO A 157 5.32 -4.63 -17.06
C PRO A 157 5.77 -5.39 -15.82
N GLU A 158 6.77 -4.84 -15.14
CA GLU A 158 7.28 -5.42 -13.89
C GLU A 158 6.16 -5.58 -12.85
N MET A 159 5.97 -6.83 -12.39
CA MET A 159 4.92 -7.19 -11.45
C MET A 159 5.27 -6.73 -10.02
N PRO A 160 4.27 -6.66 -9.10
CA PRO A 160 4.49 -6.18 -7.73
C PRO A 160 5.64 -6.89 -6.99
N ASP A 161 5.75 -8.22 -7.13
CA ASP A 161 6.77 -9.00 -6.43
C ASP A 161 8.16 -8.75 -7.00
N GLU A 162 8.26 -8.58 -8.33
CA GLU A 162 9.50 -8.24 -9.03
C GLU A 162 9.97 -6.84 -8.63
N LYS A 163 9.05 -5.87 -8.58
CA LYS A 163 9.29 -4.52 -8.05
C LYS A 163 9.80 -4.56 -6.62
N ALA A 164 9.15 -5.34 -5.74
CA ALA A 164 9.56 -5.45 -4.35
C ALA A 164 10.99 -6.00 -4.23
N GLN A 165 11.33 -7.03 -5.00
CA GLN A 165 12.69 -7.57 -5.05
C GLN A 165 13.70 -6.53 -5.57
N ARG A 166 13.34 -5.78 -6.62
CA ARG A 166 14.18 -4.71 -7.14
C ARG A 166 14.40 -3.60 -6.11
N TYR A 167 13.36 -3.18 -5.38
CA TYR A 167 13.51 -2.15 -4.34
C TYR A 167 14.44 -2.59 -3.22
N VAL A 168 14.42 -3.87 -2.84
CA VAL A 168 15.37 -4.42 -1.87
C VAL A 168 16.79 -4.38 -2.41
N LYS A 169 16.99 -4.83 -3.65
CA LYS A 169 18.30 -4.95 -4.28
C LYS A 169 18.94 -3.59 -4.62
N ASP A 170 18.18 -2.73 -5.28
CA ASP A 170 18.70 -1.51 -5.90
C ASP A 170 18.64 -0.31 -4.94
N PHE A 171 17.67 -0.29 -4.02
CA PHE A 171 17.47 0.82 -3.08
C PHE A 171 17.80 0.48 -1.62
N GLY A 172 18.14 -0.78 -1.32
CA GLY A 172 18.45 -1.22 0.05
C GLY A 172 17.26 -1.15 1.01
N ILE A 173 16.03 -1.16 0.47
CA ILE A 173 14.80 -1.14 1.26
C ILE A 173 14.58 -2.52 1.90
N LYS A 174 14.03 -2.57 3.12
CA LYS A 174 13.76 -3.85 3.77
C LYS A 174 12.62 -4.59 3.06
N PRO A 175 12.60 -5.94 3.02
CA PRO A 175 11.54 -6.70 2.35
C PRO A 175 10.12 -6.34 2.78
N TYR A 176 9.91 -6.09 4.08
CA TYR A 176 8.62 -5.65 4.60
C TYR A 176 8.18 -4.30 4.00
N ASP A 177 9.08 -3.31 4.03
CA ASP A 177 8.82 -1.96 3.53
C ASP A 177 8.61 -1.97 2.01
N ALA A 178 9.35 -2.80 1.28
CA ALA A 178 9.15 -3.01 -0.16
C ALA A 178 7.76 -3.57 -0.45
N GLY A 179 7.30 -4.57 0.32
CA GLY A 179 5.96 -5.12 0.22
C GLY A 179 4.86 -4.09 0.53
N VAL A 180 5.11 -3.15 1.45
CA VAL A 180 4.19 -2.03 1.68
C VAL A 180 4.13 -1.14 0.44
N LEU A 181 5.27 -0.71 -0.11
CA LEU A 181 5.30 0.15 -1.30
C LEU A 181 4.61 -0.48 -2.51
N THR A 182 4.73 -1.80 -2.68
CA THR A 182 4.11 -2.55 -3.78
C THR A 182 2.72 -3.10 -3.47
N SER A 183 2.13 -2.72 -2.34
CA SER A 183 0.80 -3.21 -1.93
C SER A 183 -0.34 -2.69 -2.80
N SER A 184 -0.17 -1.51 -3.41
CA SER A 184 -1.08 -0.97 -4.42
C SER A 184 -0.31 -0.31 -5.57
N LEU A 185 -0.98 -0.23 -6.72
CA LEU A 185 -0.41 0.38 -7.92
C LEU A 185 -0.12 1.87 -7.69
N GLU A 186 -1.00 2.56 -6.96
CA GLU A 186 -0.91 4.00 -6.75
C GLU A 186 0.26 4.33 -5.82
N LEU A 187 0.44 3.56 -4.74
CA LEU A 187 1.57 3.73 -3.86
C LEU A 187 2.89 3.44 -4.57
N THR A 188 2.92 2.40 -5.41
CA THR A 188 4.08 2.04 -6.24
C THR A 188 4.44 3.19 -7.19
N LYS A 189 3.47 3.66 -7.98
CA LYS A 189 3.68 4.75 -8.94
C LYS A 189 4.10 6.04 -8.25
N TYR A 190 3.51 6.35 -7.10
CA TYR A 190 3.85 7.53 -6.32
C TYR A 190 5.30 7.47 -5.85
N PHE A 191 5.72 6.33 -5.29
CA PHE A 191 7.09 6.11 -4.84
C PHE A 191 8.09 6.24 -6.00
N GLU A 192 7.89 5.52 -7.10
CA GLU A 192 8.80 5.59 -8.27
C GLU A 192 8.87 7.02 -8.82
N SER A 193 7.72 7.71 -8.90
CA SER A 193 7.68 9.11 -9.34
C SER A 193 8.45 10.04 -8.41
N MET A 194 8.44 9.82 -7.09
CA MET A 194 9.29 10.61 -6.17
C MET A 194 10.78 10.43 -6.47
N LEU A 195 11.20 9.21 -6.83
CA LEU A 195 12.59 8.94 -7.23
C LEU A 195 12.94 9.65 -8.54
N ASP A 196 12.01 9.69 -9.50
CA ASP A 196 12.19 10.42 -10.76
C ASP A 196 12.37 11.93 -10.54
N PHE A 197 11.75 12.50 -9.51
CA PHE A 197 11.96 13.88 -9.07
C PHE A 197 13.24 14.10 -8.24
N GLY A 198 14.02 13.04 -8.02
CA GLY A 198 15.32 13.06 -7.38
C GLY A 198 15.29 13.00 -5.86
N ALA A 199 14.19 12.55 -5.25
CA ALA A 199 14.16 12.27 -3.81
C ALA A 199 14.92 10.97 -3.50
N SER A 200 15.54 10.89 -2.31
CA SER A 200 16.21 9.66 -1.90
C SER A 200 15.21 8.53 -1.67
N ALA A 201 15.58 7.28 -1.96
CA ALA A 201 14.68 6.14 -1.77
C ALA A 201 14.28 5.95 -0.30
N LYS A 202 15.22 6.12 0.63
CA LYS A 202 14.96 6.02 2.08
C LYS A 202 14.06 7.15 2.58
N GLY A 203 14.28 8.38 2.12
CA GLY A 203 13.43 9.53 2.42
C GLY A 203 12.03 9.31 1.86
N SER A 204 11.93 8.94 0.59
CA SER A 204 10.65 8.68 -0.10
C SER A 204 9.84 7.59 0.60
N LEU A 205 10.46 6.46 0.97
CA LEU A 205 9.81 5.42 1.76
C LEU A 205 9.21 6.00 3.05
N THR A 206 10.04 6.66 3.87
CA THR A 206 9.63 7.15 5.19
C THR A 206 8.51 8.19 5.07
N TRP A 207 8.69 9.17 4.19
CA TRP A 207 7.76 10.28 4.04
C TRP A 207 6.46 9.89 3.37
N LEU A 208 6.49 8.92 2.45
CA LEU A 208 5.29 8.39 1.84
C LEU A 208 4.53 7.48 2.81
N THR A 209 5.16 6.41 3.31
CA THR A 209 4.44 5.35 4.04
C THR A 209 4.12 5.71 5.48
N THR A 210 4.92 6.58 6.11
CA THR A 210 4.73 6.95 7.52
C THR A 210 4.14 8.35 7.65
N GLU A 211 4.75 9.35 7.03
CA GLU A 211 4.35 10.75 7.27
C GLU A 211 3.09 11.15 6.49
N LEU A 212 3.05 10.93 5.18
CA LEU A 212 1.89 11.28 4.36
C LEU A 212 0.73 10.32 4.65
N LEU A 213 0.91 9.01 4.47
CA LEU A 213 -0.17 8.05 4.74
C LEU A 213 -0.69 8.12 6.19
N GLY A 214 0.16 8.42 7.18
CA GLY A 214 -0.27 8.61 8.57
C GLY A 214 -1.19 9.82 8.81
N ARG A 215 -1.15 10.80 7.91
CA ARG A 215 -2.03 12.00 7.92
C ARG A 215 -3.33 11.79 7.16
N LEU A 216 -3.38 10.79 6.29
CA LEU A 216 -4.58 10.46 5.51
C LEU A 216 -5.59 9.74 6.41
N LYS A 217 -6.77 10.34 6.59
CA LYS A 217 -7.87 9.81 7.41
C LYS A 217 -9.21 10.02 6.71
N GLY A 218 -10.15 9.11 6.96
CA GLY A 218 -11.50 9.18 6.39
C GLY A 218 -11.46 9.12 4.87
N GLU A 219 -11.96 10.15 4.21
CA GLU A 219 -12.07 10.25 2.75
C GLU A 219 -10.80 10.81 2.07
N ASN A 220 -9.81 11.27 2.85
CA ASN A 220 -8.53 11.67 2.30
C ASN A 220 -7.71 10.42 1.96
N THR A 221 -7.48 10.21 0.67
CA THR A 221 -6.70 9.12 0.08
C THR A 221 -5.47 9.69 -0.62
N LEU A 222 -4.54 8.84 -1.04
CA LEU A 222 -3.33 9.30 -1.75
C LEU A 222 -3.70 10.09 -3.02
N GLN A 223 -4.82 9.76 -3.64
CA GLN A 223 -5.36 10.36 -4.84
C GLN A 223 -6.14 11.66 -4.57
N THR A 224 -6.71 11.81 -3.37
CA THR A 224 -7.58 12.96 -3.01
C THR A 224 -6.95 13.93 -2.03
N CYS A 225 -5.76 13.66 -1.51
CA CYS A 225 -5.09 14.49 -0.51
C CYS A 225 -4.53 15.82 -1.06
N GLY A 226 -4.44 15.97 -2.39
CA GLY A 226 -3.90 17.17 -3.05
C GLY A 226 -2.37 17.25 -3.02
N ILE A 227 -1.68 16.26 -2.44
CA ILE A 227 -0.21 16.20 -2.44
C ILE A 227 0.24 15.25 -3.54
N ASP A 228 0.81 15.80 -4.60
CA ASP A 228 1.42 14.99 -5.65
C ASP A 228 2.84 14.54 -5.28
N SER A 229 3.36 13.56 -6.03
CA SER A 229 4.68 13.00 -5.82
C SER A 229 5.80 14.02 -5.99
N ALA A 230 5.61 15.06 -6.81
CA ALA A 230 6.60 16.12 -7.04
C ALA A 230 6.75 17.02 -5.81
N THR A 231 5.62 17.43 -5.21
CA THR A 231 5.58 18.20 -3.97
C THR A 231 6.24 17.43 -2.84
N LEU A 232 5.86 16.16 -2.64
CA LEU A 232 6.45 15.36 -1.56
C LEU A 232 7.95 15.09 -1.81
N ALA A 233 8.35 14.82 -3.05
CA ALA A 233 9.76 14.66 -3.41
C ALA A 233 10.57 15.92 -3.13
N THR A 234 10.03 17.09 -3.43
CA THR A 234 10.68 18.38 -3.14
C THR A 234 10.89 18.55 -1.64
N LEU A 235 9.89 18.24 -0.82
CA LEU A 235 10.02 18.27 0.64
C LEU A 235 11.12 17.33 1.13
N VAL A 236 11.14 16.09 0.65
CA VAL A 236 12.18 15.10 0.99
C VAL A 236 13.57 15.62 0.60
N LYS A 237 13.73 16.19 -0.59
CA LYS A 237 15.00 16.76 -1.03
C LYS A 237 15.49 17.88 -0.12
N ARG A 238 14.61 18.80 0.30
CA ARG A 238 15.01 19.88 1.23
C ARG A 238 15.45 19.35 2.58
N ILE A 239 14.93 18.21 3.02
CA ILE A 239 15.38 17.54 4.25
C ILE A 239 16.72 16.84 4.03
N ASP A 240 16.87 16.10 2.92
CA ASP A 240 18.10 15.38 2.59
C ASP A 240 19.28 16.34 2.35
N GLU A 241 19.03 17.52 1.77
CA GLU A 241 19.99 18.62 1.61
C GLU A 241 20.33 19.31 2.94
N GLY A 242 19.60 19.01 4.03
CA GLY A 242 19.74 19.71 5.31
C GLY A 242 19.29 21.17 5.28
N LYS A 243 18.50 21.58 4.27
CA LYS A 243 17.88 22.92 4.22
C LYS A 243 16.84 23.08 5.31
N ILE A 244 16.15 22.00 5.68
CA ILE A 244 15.21 21.96 6.79
C ILE A 244 15.40 20.71 7.64
N SER A 245 15.03 20.78 8.92
CA SER A 245 15.02 19.61 9.79
C SER A 245 13.84 18.69 9.47
N GLY A 246 13.94 17.41 9.84
CA GLY A 246 12.80 16.49 9.74
C GLY A 246 11.58 16.95 10.56
N LYS A 247 11.79 17.69 11.66
CA LYS A 247 10.69 18.30 12.43
C LYS A 247 9.99 19.40 11.62
N SER A 248 10.78 20.31 11.05
CA SER A 248 10.30 21.38 10.16
C SER A 248 9.55 20.81 8.95
N GLY A 249 10.04 19.70 8.39
CA GLY A 249 9.35 19.02 7.29
C GLY A 249 7.96 18.52 7.66
N LYS A 250 7.75 18.07 8.92
CA LYS A 250 6.43 17.61 9.39
C LYS A 250 5.46 18.78 9.47
N GLU A 251 5.92 19.92 9.97
CA GLU A 251 5.13 21.16 10.05
C GLU A 251 4.74 21.64 8.65
N ILE A 252 5.66 21.61 7.68
CA ILE A 252 5.37 21.95 6.28
C ILE A 252 4.38 20.96 5.67
N LEU A 253 4.54 19.65 5.91
CA LEU A 253 3.62 18.65 5.40
C LEU A 253 2.20 18.82 5.97
N ASP A 254 2.06 19.21 7.24
CA ASP A 254 0.76 19.51 7.85
C ASP A 254 0.06 20.65 7.10
N VAL A 255 0.79 21.74 6.82
CA VAL A 255 0.28 22.90 6.06
C VAL A 255 -0.07 22.51 4.62
N LEU A 256 0.78 21.72 3.96
CA LEU A 256 0.52 21.24 2.60
C LEU A 256 -0.77 20.43 2.54
N VAL A 257 -0.97 19.50 3.49
CA VAL A 257 -2.18 18.66 3.54
C VAL A 257 -3.42 19.49 3.83
N GLU A 258 -3.33 20.47 4.73
CA GLU A 258 -4.43 21.41 5.03
C GLU A 258 -4.82 22.24 3.80
N ASN A 259 -3.82 22.75 3.07
CA ASN A 259 -4.02 23.56 1.88
C ASN A 259 -4.31 22.75 0.60
N ARG A 260 -4.27 21.41 0.68
CA ARG A 260 -4.37 20.50 -0.47
C ARG A 260 -3.35 20.82 -1.57
N GLY A 261 -2.10 21.05 -1.16
CA GLY A 261 -0.99 21.40 -2.02
C GLY A 261 -0.31 22.70 -1.58
N GLY A 262 0.68 23.12 -2.36
CA GLY A 262 1.45 24.34 -2.11
C GLY A 262 2.89 24.20 -2.55
N ASP A 263 3.59 25.34 -2.58
CA ASP A 263 5.01 25.38 -2.89
C ASP A 263 5.85 25.18 -1.62
N VAL A 264 6.67 24.13 -1.61
CA VAL A 264 7.48 23.75 -0.46
C VAL A 264 8.47 24.86 -0.08
N ASP A 265 9.15 25.45 -1.06
CA ASP A 265 10.19 26.44 -0.79
C ASP A 265 9.59 27.75 -0.24
N SER A 266 8.46 28.19 -0.78
CA SER A 266 7.72 29.35 -0.26
C SER A 266 7.23 29.12 1.18
N LEU A 267 6.83 27.90 1.54
CA LEU A 267 6.46 27.55 2.92
C LEU A 267 7.67 27.56 3.85
N ILE A 268 8.83 27.07 3.41
CA ILE A 268 10.07 27.12 4.19
C ILE A 268 10.42 28.58 4.54
N ASP A 269 10.36 29.47 3.55
CA ASP A 269 10.74 30.88 3.73
C ASP A 269 9.73 31.64 4.59
N SER A 270 8.43 31.49 4.30
CA SER A 270 7.36 32.19 5.03
C SER A 270 7.24 31.75 6.50
N MET A 271 7.54 30.48 6.80
CA MET A 271 7.53 29.96 8.16
C MET A 271 8.89 30.14 8.87
N GLY A 272 9.92 30.62 8.17
CA GLY A 272 11.26 30.83 8.74
C GLY A 272 11.92 29.53 9.22
N LEU A 273 11.69 28.42 8.51
CA LEU A 273 12.09 27.07 8.93
C LEU A 273 13.44 26.61 8.38
N ALA A 274 14.10 27.43 7.56
CA ALA A 274 15.40 27.13 6.99
C ALA A 274 16.47 26.93 8.07
N GLN A 275 17.24 25.85 7.97
CA GLN A 275 18.36 25.60 8.87
C GLN A 275 19.56 26.47 8.48
N VAL A 276 20.21 27.03 9.50
CA VAL A 276 21.46 27.75 9.32
C VAL A 276 22.60 26.72 9.27
N ASN A 277 23.15 26.51 8.07
CA ASN A 277 24.32 25.66 7.82
C ASN A 277 25.62 26.47 7.63
N ASP A 278 25.59 27.77 7.95
CA ASP A 278 26.80 28.61 7.91
C ASP A 278 27.67 28.34 9.14
N ASP A 279 28.79 27.63 8.92
CA ASP A 279 29.79 27.34 9.93
C ASP A 279 30.28 28.61 10.65
N GLY A 280 30.37 29.75 9.95
CA GLY A 280 30.79 31.01 10.55
C GLY A 280 29.79 31.51 11.61
N ALA A 281 28.50 31.48 11.29
CA ALA A 281 27.44 31.84 12.22
C ALA A 281 27.35 30.85 13.41
N ILE A 282 27.54 29.55 13.15
CA ILE A 282 27.56 28.52 14.20
C ILE A 282 28.76 28.72 15.13
N LEU A 283 29.96 28.94 14.59
CA LEU A 283 31.17 29.21 15.38
C LEU A 283 31.04 30.47 16.23
N ALA A 284 30.47 31.54 15.68
CA ALA A 284 30.22 32.77 16.45
C ALA A 284 29.25 32.53 17.62
N ALA A 285 28.20 31.73 17.41
CA ALA A 285 27.27 31.35 18.46
C ALA A 285 27.93 30.46 19.53
N ILE A 286 28.78 29.51 19.12
CA ILE A 286 29.58 28.68 20.02
C ILE A 286 30.49 29.56 20.87
N ASP A 287 31.25 30.46 20.25
CA ASP A 287 32.17 31.36 20.96
C ASP A 287 31.46 32.27 21.96
N SER A 288 30.28 32.78 21.60
CA SER A 288 29.44 33.56 22.51
C SER A 288 28.99 32.74 23.72
N VAL A 289 28.51 31.51 23.50
CA VAL A 289 28.03 30.62 24.58
C VAL A 289 29.16 30.18 25.51
N LEU A 290 30.33 29.82 24.96
CA LEU A 290 31.51 29.44 25.73
C LEU A 290 32.04 30.61 26.55
N SER A 291 32.11 31.81 25.95
CA SER A 291 32.56 33.03 26.66
C SER A 291 31.59 33.46 27.75
N ALA A 292 30.28 33.19 27.60
CA ALA A 292 29.27 33.49 28.59
C ALA A 292 29.21 32.49 29.76
N ASN A 293 29.85 31.32 29.65
CA ASN A 293 29.83 30.26 30.66
C ASN A 293 31.24 29.70 30.95
N PRO A 294 32.24 30.54 31.30
CA PRO A 294 33.64 30.13 31.44
C PRO A 294 33.85 29.12 32.58
N ASP A 295 33.05 29.22 33.64
CA ASP A 295 32.99 28.29 34.78
C ASP A 295 32.63 26.87 34.32
N LYS A 296 31.59 26.74 33.48
CA LYS A 296 31.15 25.43 32.97
C LYS A 296 32.11 24.85 31.95
N VAL A 297 32.86 25.68 31.23
CA VAL A 297 33.91 25.20 30.32
C VAL A 297 35.04 24.56 31.11
N ALA A 298 35.46 25.19 32.22
CA ALA A 298 36.46 24.61 33.13
C ALA A 298 35.97 23.29 33.75
N GLU A 299 34.70 23.23 34.17
CA GLU A 299 34.11 21.99 34.68
C GLU A 299 34.05 20.87 33.62
N PHE A 300 33.72 21.19 32.38
CA PHE A 300 33.75 20.23 31.28
C PHE A 300 35.17 19.69 31.05
N LYS A 301 36.18 20.57 30.99
CA LYS A 301 37.59 20.16 30.84
C LYS A 301 38.13 19.36 32.04
N SER A 302 37.49 19.46 33.21
CA SER A 302 37.81 18.65 34.40
C SER A 302 37.18 17.24 34.41
N GLY A 303 36.47 16.86 33.35
CA GLY A 303 35.89 15.51 33.17
C GLY A 303 34.39 15.39 33.40
N LYS A 304 33.65 16.51 33.50
CA LYS A 304 32.17 16.49 33.58
C LYS A 304 31.53 16.46 32.19
N ASP A 305 31.68 15.34 31.47
CA ASP A 305 31.23 15.19 30.07
C ASP A 305 29.73 15.48 29.83
N LYS A 306 28.89 15.33 30.86
CA LYS A 306 27.45 15.66 30.79
C LYS A 306 27.16 17.13 30.47
N LEU A 307 28.12 18.03 30.67
CA LEU A 307 27.98 19.45 30.32
C LEU A 307 27.96 19.69 28.80
N PHE A 308 28.38 18.72 27.99
CA PHE A 308 28.32 18.84 26.54
C PHE A 308 26.89 19.08 26.04
N GLY A 309 25.91 18.33 26.55
CA GLY A 309 24.50 18.51 26.20
C GLY A 309 23.93 19.88 26.62
N PHE A 310 24.45 20.46 27.71
CA PHE A 310 24.10 21.82 28.11
C PHE A 310 24.58 22.84 27.07
N PHE A 311 25.83 22.75 26.61
CA PHE A 311 26.38 23.65 25.60
C PHE A 311 25.67 23.51 24.26
N VAL A 312 25.39 22.27 23.81
CA VAL A 312 24.58 22.03 22.59
C VAL A 312 23.22 22.74 22.71
N GLY A 313 22.52 22.59 23.84
CA GLY A 313 21.24 23.25 24.07
C GLY A 313 21.29 24.78 24.04
N GLN A 314 22.35 25.39 24.61
CA GLN A 314 22.54 26.84 24.59
C GLN A 314 22.88 27.36 23.19
N VAL A 315 23.75 26.67 22.46
CA VAL A 315 24.10 27.05 21.08
C VAL A 315 22.89 26.95 20.18
N MET A 316 22.09 25.88 20.28
CA MET A 316 20.85 25.72 19.52
C MET A 316 19.82 26.83 19.82
N LYS A 317 19.77 27.32 21.06
CA LYS A 317 18.90 28.43 21.45
C LYS A 317 19.38 29.77 20.89
N ALA A 318 20.71 29.98 20.84
CA ALA A 318 21.32 31.20 20.33
C ALA A 318 21.29 31.28 18.79
N SER A 319 21.40 30.15 18.10
CA SER A 319 21.54 30.08 16.64
C SER A 319 20.23 30.02 15.86
N LYS A 320 19.07 30.06 16.54
CA LYS A 320 17.72 30.10 15.95
C LYS A 320 17.50 29.15 14.76
N GLY A 321 17.98 27.90 14.87
CA GLY A 321 17.79 26.88 13.82
C GLY A 321 19.07 26.32 13.21
N ALA A 322 20.23 26.42 13.87
CA ALA A 322 21.42 25.71 13.39
C ALA A 322 21.19 24.20 13.30
N ASN A 323 21.92 23.56 12.39
CA ASN A 323 21.89 22.11 12.26
C ASN A 323 22.49 21.43 13.51
N PRO A 324 21.72 20.58 14.24
CA PRO A 324 22.20 19.93 15.45
C PRO A 324 23.45 19.07 15.22
N ALA A 325 23.54 18.37 14.10
CA ALA A 325 24.70 17.52 13.81
C ALA A 325 25.96 18.37 13.66
N ARG A 326 25.86 19.48 12.90
CA ARG A 326 26.98 20.39 12.68
C ARG A 326 27.40 21.14 13.95
N VAL A 327 26.44 21.55 14.78
CA VAL A 327 26.71 22.12 16.11
C VAL A 327 27.48 21.14 16.99
N ASN A 328 27.09 19.86 17.02
CA ASN A 328 27.79 18.85 17.80
C ASN A 328 29.23 18.65 17.32
N GLU A 329 29.48 18.62 16.01
CA GLU A 329 30.82 18.50 15.44
C GLU A 329 31.71 19.69 15.83
N LEU A 330 31.29 20.91 15.48
CA LEU A 330 32.08 22.13 15.70
C LEU A 330 32.30 22.42 17.19
N LEU A 331 31.29 22.18 18.03
CA LEU A 331 31.41 22.36 19.47
C LEU A 331 32.41 21.37 20.09
N LYS A 332 32.44 20.13 19.58
CA LYS A 332 33.39 19.12 20.03
C LYS A 332 34.82 19.50 19.64
N GLU A 333 35.03 19.99 18.42
CA GLU A 333 36.33 20.52 17.97
C GLU A 333 36.82 21.70 18.82
N LYS A 334 35.92 22.59 19.25
CA LYS A 334 36.26 23.77 20.09
C LYS A 334 36.57 23.45 21.55
N LEU A 335 35.99 22.37 22.09
CA LEU A 335 36.08 21.99 23.50
C LEU A 335 37.19 20.97 23.78
N GLN A 336 37.64 20.23 22.75
CA GLN A 336 38.86 19.41 22.77
C GLN A 336 40.11 20.29 22.73
#